data_AF-A0A942FFX3-F1
#
_entry.id   AF-A0A942FFX3-F1
#
_cell.length_a   1.000
_cell.length_b   1.000
_cell.length_c   1.000
_cell.angle_alpha   90.00
_cell.angle_beta   90.00
_cell.angle_gamma   90.00
#
_symmetry.space_group_name_H-M   'P 1'
#
loop_
_entity.id
_entity.type
_entity.pdbx_description
1 polymer ?
#
loop_
_entity_poly.entity_id
_entity_poly.type
_entity_poly.pdbx_seq_one_letter_code
_entity_poly.pdbx_strand_id
1 'polypeptide(L)'
;MKHLEMIGFILWFSLWVVGCATDSSLKKESEPQMIIIERESSEKIEALAERIKRLEESISKLRSEIVFLEKHFRNIQARPPLSSYKLPKEVTLCGERFPLEDKTVWENLDREFIVTLDSHAQILLWMKRARRYFPHIEKRLKELNLPDDLKYVAIAESGLRPHAVSSSGAAGIWQFIPSTGEKYGMRRSKVLDERFDFLKATEGSLTYLKNLYEEFGSWSLAMAAYNAGENRIRREIDFQKTRSYFYLDLPMETERYVYKIAVAKIILSDPGKFGFHLEDREVYDPLQLERVQIELRQPLPLMEVARAIGCYYKEIKEMNLHLPEETIPAGVQFLNLPSGTSERFWNFFNHWRREPEGR
;
A
#
# COMPACT_ATOMS: atom_id res chain seq x y z
N MET A 1 -53.65 9.31 56.70
CA MET A 1 -55.00 9.48 56.15
C MET A 1 -55.41 10.93 56.35
N LYS A 2 -55.86 11.73 55.39
CA LYS A 2 -56.15 11.52 53.96
C LYS A 2 -56.43 12.90 53.34
N HIS A 3 -55.96 13.08 52.10
CA HIS A 3 -56.52 13.88 50.98
C HIS A 3 -56.54 15.41 51.06
N LEU A 4 -55.77 16.10 50.20
CA LEU A 4 -56.02 16.53 48.79
C LEU A 4 -56.74 17.91 48.79
N GLU A 5 -56.47 18.93 47.98
CA GLU A 5 -55.62 19.13 46.81
C GLU A 5 -55.50 20.64 46.50
N MET A 6 -54.50 20.98 45.67
CA MET A 6 -54.42 22.09 44.72
C MET A 6 -54.13 23.51 45.25
N ILE A 7 -52.85 23.91 45.15
CA ILE A 7 -52.38 25.28 45.38
C ILE A 7 -51.80 25.82 44.07
N GLY A 8 -52.44 26.86 43.52
CA GLY A 8 -51.83 27.72 42.52
C GLY A 8 -50.91 28.73 43.19
N PHE A 9 -49.69 28.91 42.66
CA PHE A 9 -48.81 29.99 43.10
C PHE A 9 -48.52 30.94 41.94
N ILE A 10 -49.08 32.13 42.09
CA ILE A 10 -48.68 33.37 41.45
C ILE A 10 -47.37 33.79 42.12
N LEU A 11 -46.29 34.02 41.36
CA LEU A 11 -45.11 34.70 41.88
C LEU A 11 -45.01 36.10 41.28
N TRP A 12 -45.34 37.04 42.15
CA TRP A 12 -45.20 38.49 42.05
C TRP A 12 -43.75 38.92 41.76
N PHE A 13 -43.63 39.91 40.88
CA PHE A 13 -42.44 40.74 40.72
C PHE A 13 -42.74 42.14 41.30
N SER A 14 -42.02 42.55 42.35
CA SER A 14 -41.83 43.97 42.68
C SER A 14 -40.63 44.08 43.64
N LEU A 15 -39.44 44.48 43.16
CA LEU A 15 -38.97 45.87 42.98
C LEU A 15 -38.81 46.62 44.31
N TRP A 16 -37.57 46.97 44.66
CA TRP A 16 -37.25 47.98 45.66
C TRP A 16 -36.28 48.99 45.04
N VAL A 17 -36.80 50.17 44.69
CA VAL A 17 -36.03 51.41 44.66
C VAL A 17 -36.64 52.32 45.72
N VAL A 18 -35.83 52.67 46.70
CA VAL A 18 -36.17 53.54 47.83
C VAL A 18 -36.10 55.00 47.36
N GLY A 19 -37.14 55.77 47.69
CA GLY A 19 -37.16 57.22 47.54
C GLY A 19 -38.22 57.83 48.45
N CYS A 20 -37.75 58.41 49.55
CA CYS A 20 -38.52 59.07 50.61
C CYS A 20 -39.36 60.25 50.10
N ALA A 21 -40.56 60.44 50.65
CA ALA A 21 -41.01 61.68 51.29
C ALA A 21 -42.48 61.54 51.71
N THR A 22 -42.80 62.22 52.78
CA THR A 22 -43.93 62.01 53.67
C THR A 22 -45.21 62.73 53.23
N ASP A 23 -46.30 62.08 53.62
CA ASP A 23 -47.52 62.63 54.20
C ASP A 23 -48.72 63.03 53.32
N SER A 24 -49.81 62.36 53.70
CA SER A 24 -51.19 62.83 53.78
C SER A 24 -51.89 63.42 52.56
N SER A 25 -52.99 62.73 52.23
CA SER A 25 -54.32 63.30 51.98
C SER A 25 -54.85 63.28 50.52
N LEU A 26 -55.99 62.58 50.41
CA LEU A 26 -57.20 62.93 49.65
C LEU A 26 -57.18 62.88 48.11
N LYS A 27 -57.94 61.88 47.62
CA LYS A 27 -59.00 61.96 46.59
C LYS A 27 -58.87 63.06 45.52
N LYS A 28 -58.74 62.65 44.24
CA LYS A 28 -59.76 62.96 43.22
C LYS A 28 -59.59 62.13 41.96
N GLU A 29 -60.72 61.91 41.29
CA GLU A 29 -60.97 61.01 40.17
C GLU A 29 -60.04 61.27 38.98
N SER A 30 -59.52 60.19 38.37
CA SER A 30 -58.92 60.23 37.04
C SER A 30 -59.88 59.52 36.09
N GLU A 31 -60.34 60.24 35.06
CA GLU A 31 -61.12 59.65 33.98
C GLU A 31 -60.30 58.53 33.31
N PRO A 32 -60.91 57.38 32.98
CA PRO A 32 -60.18 56.29 32.36
C PRO A 32 -59.77 56.69 30.94
N GLN A 33 -58.45 56.88 30.73
CA GLN A 33 -57.86 56.87 29.40
C GLN A 33 -58.01 55.48 28.80
N MET A 34 -58.76 55.39 27.72
CA MET A 34 -58.96 54.14 27.00
C MET A 34 -57.67 53.78 26.25
N ILE A 35 -56.84 52.92 26.85
CA ILE A 35 -55.69 52.31 26.20
C ILE A 35 -56.23 51.21 25.28
N ILE A 36 -56.25 51.46 23.97
CA ILE A 36 -56.55 50.43 22.98
C ILE A 36 -55.30 49.55 22.88
N ILE A 37 -55.32 48.43 23.59
CA ILE A 37 -54.35 47.35 23.38
C ILE A 37 -54.77 46.67 22.07
N GLU A 38 -54.06 46.94 20.97
CA GLU A 38 -54.16 46.12 19.76
C GLU A 38 -53.74 44.70 20.12
N ARG A 39 -54.72 43.84 20.44
CA ARG A 39 -54.51 42.40 20.55
C ARG A 39 -54.01 41.93 19.19
N GLU A 40 -52.78 41.43 19.11
CA GLU A 40 -52.35 40.68 17.94
C GLU A 40 -53.41 39.63 17.63
N SER A 41 -53.84 39.55 16.37
CA SER A 41 -54.93 38.67 15.97
C SER A 41 -54.59 37.24 16.37
N SER A 42 -55.59 36.49 16.87
CA SER A 42 -55.44 35.07 17.26
C SER A 42 -54.72 34.27 16.17
N GLU A 43 -55.01 34.59 14.90
CA GLU A 43 -54.39 34.01 13.71
C GLU A 43 -52.86 34.18 13.66
N LYS A 44 -52.31 35.34 14.06
CA LYS A 44 -50.85 35.55 14.10
C LYS A 44 -50.19 34.72 15.19
N ILE A 45 -50.83 34.61 16.35
CA ILE A 45 -50.33 33.82 17.49
C ILE A 45 -50.35 32.33 17.13
N GLU A 46 -51.42 31.86 16.51
CA GLU A 46 -51.53 30.48 15.99
C GLU A 46 -50.50 30.18 14.90
N ALA A 47 -50.29 31.11 13.96
CA ALA A 47 -49.27 30.95 12.93
C ALA A 47 -47.84 30.88 13.51
N LEU A 48 -47.58 31.65 14.57
CA LEU A 48 -46.30 31.65 15.28
C LEU A 48 -46.09 30.33 16.04
N ALA A 49 -47.13 29.83 16.72
CA ALA A 49 -47.10 28.54 17.41
C ALA A 49 -46.81 27.39 16.45
N GLU A 50 -47.45 27.38 15.28
CA GLU A 50 -47.22 26.36 14.25
C GLU A 50 -45.80 26.46 13.64
N ARG A 51 -45.24 27.67 13.56
CA ARG A 51 -43.85 27.88 13.13
C ARG A 51 -42.86 27.37 14.19
N ILE A 52 -43.11 27.61 15.47
CA ILE A 52 -42.29 27.09 16.58
C ILE A 52 -42.29 25.56 16.56
N LYS A 53 -43.47 24.93 16.44
CA LYS A 53 -43.59 23.47 16.37
C LYS A 53 -42.78 22.87 15.21
N ARG A 54 -42.87 23.45 14.01
CA ARG A 54 -42.07 23.01 12.86
C ARG A 54 -40.56 23.19 13.06
N LEU A 55 -40.15 24.25 13.75
CA LEU A 55 -38.75 24.47 14.11
C LEU A 55 -38.29 23.43 15.14
N GLU A 56 -39.10 23.10 16.14
CA GLU A 56 -38.79 22.06 17.13
C GLU A 56 -38.62 20.68 16.47
N GLU A 57 -39.52 20.33 15.55
CA GLU A 57 -39.41 19.10 14.76
C GLU A 57 -38.14 19.07 13.90
N SER A 58 -37.81 20.20 13.26
CA SER A 58 -36.59 20.34 12.45
C SER A 58 -35.32 20.23 13.30
N ILE A 59 -35.29 20.87 14.48
CA ILE A 59 -34.16 20.80 15.42
C ILE A 59 -34.00 19.37 15.94
N SER A 60 -35.10 18.68 16.25
CA SER A 60 -35.08 17.28 16.68
C SER A 60 -34.47 16.38 15.60
N LYS A 61 -34.88 16.56 14.34
CA LYS A 61 -34.32 15.83 13.21
C LYS A 61 -32.83 16.11 13.02
N LEU A 62 -32.41 17.39 13.03
CA LEU A 62 -31.01 17.76 12.89
C LEU A 62 -30.14 17.19 14.02
N ARG A 63 -30.64 17.16 15.26
CA ARG A 63 -29.93 16.51 16.38
C ARG A 63 -29.72 15.02 16.13
N SER A 64 -30.74 14.33 15.61
CA SER A 64 -30.62 12.91 15.29
C SER A 64 -29.61 12.65 14.16
N GLU A 65 -29.57 13.49 13.14
CA GLU A 65 -28.61 13.42 12.04
C GLU A 65 -27.18 13.71 12.52
N ILE A 66 -26.98 14.69 13.40
CA ILE A 66 -25.67 14.99 14.00
C ILE A 66 -25.17 13.78 14.79
N VAL A 67 -25.99 13.17 15.66
CA VAL A 67 -25.60 11.97 16.42
C VAL A 67 -25.24 10.81 15.50
N PHE A 68 -26.00 10.63 14.41
CA PHE A 68 -25.73 9.61 13.40
C PHE A 68 -24.41 9.87 12.66
N LEU A 69 -24.16 11.12 12.27
CA LEU A 69 -22.93 11.56 11.62
C LEU A 69 -21.73 11.47 12.55
N GLU A 70 -21.85 11.82 13.84
CA GLU A 70 -20.78 11.66 14.84
C GLU A 70 -20.44 10.18 15.07
N LYS A 71 -21.43 9.29 15.03
CA LYS A 71 -21.21 7.84 15.11
C LYS A 71 -20.49 7.33 13.85
N HIS A 72 -20.89 7.82 12.67
CA HIS A 72 -20.19 7.51 11.42
C HIS A 72 -18.77 8.08 11.39
N PHE A 73 -18.58 9.32 11.82
CA PHE A 73 -17.29 10.00 11.83
C PHE A 73 -16.29 9.32 12.78
N ARG A 74 -16.75 8.87 13.97
CA ARG A 74 -15.95 8.03 14.87
C ARG A 74 -15.49 6.72 14.24
N ASN A 75 -16.30 6.14 13.37
CA ASN A 75 -15.93 4.95 12.61
C ASN A 75 -15.06 5.26 11.38
N ILE A 76 -15.02 6.51 10.93
CA ILE A 76 -14.34 6.92 9.69
C ILE A 76 -12.92 7.47 9.94
N GLN A 77 -12.54 7.91 11.15
CA GLN A 77 -11.35 8.79 11.26
C GLN A 77 -10.40 8.68 12.47
N ALA A 78 -10.16 7.50 13.03
CA ALA A 78 -8.92 7.29 13.79
C ALA A 78 -8.27 5.96 13.43
N ARG A 79 -7.25 6.01 12.56
CA ARG A 79 -6.32 4.88 12.47
C ARG A 79 -5.71 4.67 13.86
N PRO A 80 -5.57 3.41 14.32
CA PRO A 80 -4.87 3.14 15.55
C PRO A 80 -3.48 3.82 15.50
N PRO A 81 -3.01 4.46 16.58
CA PRO A 81 -1.68 5.05 16.60
C PRO A 81 -0.65 3.96 16.32
N LEU A 82 0.48 4.28 15.68
CA LEU A 82 1.50 3.28 15.33
C LEU A 82 1.96 2.46 16.54
N SER A 83 1.98 3.07 17.73
CA SER A 83 2.30 2.43 19.01
C SER A 83 1.34 1.32 19.46
N SER A 84 0.15 1.25 18.86
CA SER A 84 -0.85 0.21 19.12
C SER A 84 -0.53 -1.10 18.41
N TYR A 85 0.17 -1.06 17.26
CA TYR A 85 0.62 -2.26 16.59
C TYR A 85 1.78 -2.89 17.38
N LYS A 86 1.69 -4.20 17.62
CA LYS A 86 2.71 -4.95 18.35
C LYS A 86 3.39 -5.93 17.43
N LEU A 87 4.72 -5.97 17.53
CA LEU A 87 5.51 -7.03 16.90
C LEU A 87 5.06 -8.42 17.42
N PRO A 88 5.08 -9.45 16.58
CA PRO A 88 4.93 -10.83 17.02
C PRO A 88 6.00 -11.18 18.08
N LYS A 89 5.64 -12.02 19.06
CA LYS A 89 6.58 -12.49 20.08
C LYS A 89 7.72 -13.33 19.50
N GLU A 90 7.46 -13.98 18.37
CA GLU A 90 8.42 -14.79 17.64
C GLU A 90 8.36 -14.41 16.17
N VAL A 91 9.54 -14.27 15.56
CA VAL A 91 9.67 -13.95 14.14
C VAL A 91 10.61 -14.96 13.51
N THR A 92 10.16 -15.55 12.41
CA THR A 92 10.95 -16.47 11.60
C THR A 92 11.02 -16.00 10.16
N LEU A 93 12.15 -16.24 9.51
CA LEU A 93 12.35 -15.97 8.09
C LEU A 93 13.11 -17.14 7.47
N CYS A 94 12.52 -17.76 6.44
CA CYS A 94 13.04 -18.97 5.78
C CYS A 94 13.33 -20.12 6.78
N GLY A 95 12.55 -20.20 7.86
CA GLY A 95 12.74 -21.17 8.95
C GLY A 95 13.77 -20.75 10.01
N GLU A 96 14.50 -19.66 9.83
CA GLU A 96 15.45 -19.14 10.81
C GLU A 96 14.75 -18.21 11.81
N ARG A 97 15.03 -18.39 13.10
CA ARG A 97 14.47 -17.58 14.19
C ARG A 97 15.27 -16.29 14.38
N PHE A 98 14.57 -15.17 14.55
CA PHE A 98 15.18 -13.92 15.00
C PHE A 98 15.42 -13.99 16.53
N PRO A 99 16.63 -13.70 17.02
CA PRO A 99 16.95 -13.72 18.45
C PRO A 99 16.43 -12.46 19.16
N LEU A 100 15.11 -12.35 19.31
CA LEU A 100 14.44 -11.17 19.88
C LEU A 100 14.69 -10.97 21.38
N GLU A 101 15.36 -11.92 22.05
CA GLU A 101 15.88 -11.73 23.41
C GLU A 101 17.01 -10.69 23.44
N ASP A 102 17.72 -10.53 22.32
CA ASP A 102 18.71 -9.48 22.18
C ASP A 102 18.00 -8.15 21.92
N LYS A 103 18.22 -7.19 22.83
CA LYS A 103 17.59 -5.88 22.78
C LYS A 103 17.91 -5.13 21.49
N THR A 104 19.12 -5.26 20.96
CA THR A 104 19.55 -4.58 19.72
C THR A 104 18.81 -5.15 18.52
N VAL A 105 18.65 -6.47 18.47
CA VAL A 105 17.90 -7.15 17.41
C VAL A 105 16.43 -6.76 17.46
N TRP A 106 15.86 -6.70 18.66
CA TRP A 106 14.48 -6.23 18.85
C TRP A 106 14.32 -4.76 18.43
N GLU A 107 15.20 -3.86 18.88
CA GLU A 107 15.16 -2.42 18.54
C GLU A 107 15.31 -2.21 17.03
N ASN A 108 16.15 -3.00 16.36
CA ASN A 108 16.31 -2.95 14.91
C ASN A 108 15.06 -3.41 14.16
N LEU A 109 14.41 -4.49 14.62
CA LEU A 109 13.16 -4.97 14.03
C LEU A 109 12.01 -3.98 14.27
N ASP A 110 11.88 -3.45 15.48
CA ASP A 110 10.85 -2.48 15.87
C ASP A 110 10.95 -1.21 15.03
N ARG A 111 12.17 -0.69 14.84
CA ARG A 111 12.43 0.45 13.94
C ARG A 111 11.91 0.18 12.53
N GLU A 112 12.31 -0.92 11.89
CA GLU A 112 11.86 -1.20 10.52
C GLU A 112 10.35 -1.43 10.45
N PHE A 113 9.76 -2.02 11.48
CA PHE A 113 8.32 -2.25 11.57
C PHE A 113 7.53 -0.94 11.62
N ILE A 114 7.90 -0.02 12.52
CA ILE A 114 7.25 1.29 12.66
C ILE A 114 7.43 2.13 11.39
N VAL A 115 8.66 2.20 10.85
CA VAL A 115 8.96 2.95 9.62
C VAL A 115 8.15 2.43 8.43
N THR A 116 7.97 1.12 8.33
CA THR A 116 7.19 0.52 7.24
C THR A 116 5.70 0.83 7.40
N LEU A 117 5.14 0.67 8.60
CA LEU A 117 3.72 0.94 8.88
C LEU A 117 3.34 2.41 8.68
N ASP A 118 4.25 3.35 8.93
CA ASP A 118 4.04 4.77 8.63
C ASP A 118 3.76 4.99 7.12
N SER A 119 4.42 4.20 6.27
CA SER A 119 4.30 4.25 4.80
C SER A 119 3.11 3.44 4.26
N HIS A 120 1.89 3.81 4.67
CA HIS A 120 0.66 3.12 4.28
C HIS A 120 0.47 2.95 2.77
N ALA A 121 0.74 4.01 1.99
CA ALA A 121 0.60 3.96 0.54
C ALA A 121 1.53 2.91 -0.09
N GLN A 122 2.73 2.76 0.47
CA GLN A 122 3.70 1.78 0.00
C GLN A 122 3.23 0.36 0.29
N ILE A 123 2.66 0.09 1.46
CA ILE A 123 2.09 -1.21 1.82
C ILE A 123 0.91 -1.55 0.90
N LEU A 124 0.00 -0.61 0.65
CA LEU A 124 -1.11 -0.83 -0.29
C LEU A 124 -0.58 -1.17 -1.69
N LEU A 125 0.44 -0.45 -2.18
CA LEU A 125 1.08 -0.77 -3.47
C LEU A 125 1.79 -2.14 -3.46
N TRP A 126 2.40 -2.55 -2.35
CA TRP A 126 2.96 -3.89 -2.20
C TRP A 126 1.87 -4.95 -2.32
N MET A 127 0.76 -4.82 -1.59
CA MET A 127 -0.36 -5.77 -1.67
C MET A 127 -0.90 -5.90 -3.09
N LYS A 128 -1.11 -4.78 -3.78
CA LYS A 128 -1.61 -4.77 -5.17
C LYS A 128 -0.63 -5.47 -6.11
N ARG A 129 0.67 -5.18 -6.03
CA ARG A 129 1.70 -5.78 -6.90
C ARG A 129 2.03 -7.22 -6.53
N ALA A 130 1.95 -7.59 -5.26
CA ALA A 130 2.15 -8.95 -4.79
C ALA A 130 1.16 -9.89 -5.47
N ARG A 131 -0.12 -9.51 -5.56
CA ARG A 131 -1.14 -10.27 -6.31
C ARG A 131 -0.73 -10.55 -7.76
N ARG A 132 -0.06 -9.59 -8.42
CA ARG A 132 0.43 -9.72 -9.80
C ARG A 132 1.61 -10.68 -9.94
N TYR A 133 2.63 -10.53 -9.09
CA TYR A 133 3.94 -11.17 -9.31
C TYR A 133 4.21 -12.39 -8.41
N PHE A 134 3.70 -12.43 -7.18
CA PHE A 134 3.94 -13.54 -6.26
C PHE A 134 3.52 -14.90 -6.81
N PRO A 135 2.37 -15.07 -7.50
CA PRO A 135 1.99 -16.39 -8.01
C PRO A 135 3.06 -17.06 -8.89
N HIS A 136 3.79 -16.27 -9.70
CA HIS A 136 4.90 -16.79 -10.48
C HIS A 136 6.11 -17.13 -9.60
N ILE A 137 6.50 -16.23 -8.69
CA ILE A 137 7.64 -16.43 -7.78
C ILE A 137 7.42 -17.65 -6.89
N GLU A 138 6.24 -17.79 -6.29
CA GLU A 138 5.85 -18.90 -5.41
C GLU A 138 5.90 -20.24 -6.15
N LYS A 139 5.41 -20.27 -7.40
CA LYS A 139 5.52 -21.45 -8.26
C LYS A 139 6.98 -21.86 -8.46
N ARG A 140 7.86 -20.91 -8.81
CA ARG A 140 9.29 -21.18 -9.03
C ARG A 140 10.02 -21.58 -7.75
N LEU A 141 9.73 -20.94 -6.62
CA LEU A 141 10.27 -21.32 -5.32
C LEU A 141 9.93 -22.77 -4.98
N LYS A 142 8.66 -23.16 -5.19
CA LYS A 142 8.22 -24.55 -4.99
C LYS A 142 8.93 -25.53 -5.92
N GLU A 143 9.05 -25.21 -7.21
CA GLU A 143 9.73 -26.07 -8.19
C GLU A 143 11.24 -26.25 -7.89
N LEU A 144 11.86 -25.24 -7.26
CA LEU A 144 13.27 -25.27 -6.85
C LEU A 144 13.49 -25.78 -5.41
N ASN A 145 12.43 -26.16 -4.68
CA ASN A 145 12.45 -26.52 -3.26
C ASN A 145 13.11 -25.46 -2.37
N LEU A 146 12.82 -24.19 -2.64
CA LEU A 146 13.30 -23.04 -1.88
C LEU A 146 12.24 -22.52 -0.89
N PRO A 147 12.63 -21.85 0.21
CA PRO A 147 11.68 -21.26 1.14
C PRO A 147 10.78 -20.21 0.48
N ASP A 148 9.47 -20.30 0.73
CA ASP A 148 8.47 -19.35 0.19
C ASP A 148 8.75 -17.89 0.57
N ASP A 149 9.30 -17.69 1.77
CA ASP A 149 9.68 -16.38 2.32
C ASP A 149 10.65 -15.58 1.43
N LEU A 150 11.41 -16.24 0.54
CA LEU A 150 12.33 -15.55 -0.38
C LEU A 150 11.62 -14.60 -1.33
N LYS A 151 10.30 -14.74 -1.57
CA LYS A 151 9.52 -13.79 -2.38
C LYS A 151 9.55 -12.36 -1.83
N TYR A 152 9.74 -12.20 -0.51
CA TYR A 152 9.81 -10.89 0.14
C TYR A 152 11.13 -10.15 -0.14
N VAL A 153 12.16 -10.81 -0.65
CA VAL A 153 13.37 -10.16 -1.21
C VAL A 153 12.97 -9.20 -2.33
N ALA A 154 12.06 -9.60 -3.23
CA ALA A 154 11.59 -8.74 -4.32
C ALA A 154 10.82 -7.49 -3.83
N ILE A 155 10.24 -7.55 -2.62
CA ILE A 155 9.65 -6.38 -1.96
C ILE A 155 10.75 -5.45 -1.46
N ALA A 156 11.77 -5.98 -0.77
CA ALA A 156 12.87 -5.19 -0.24
C ALA A 156 13.70 -4.51 -1.36
N GLU A 157 13.88 -5.18 -2.49
CA GLU A 157 14.66 -4.65 -3.62
C GLU A 157 13.96 -3.50 -4.35
N SER A 158 12.71 -3.72 -4.78
CA SER A 158 12.03 -2.74 -5.66
C SER A 158 10.61 -2.39 -5.21
N GLY A 159 10.05 -3.07 -4.21
CA GLY A 159 8.62 -3.04 -3.93
C GLY A 159 7.81 -3.59 -5.12
N LEU A 160 8.35 -4.61 -5.80
CA LEU A 160 7.82 -5.22 -7.02
C LEU A 160 7.62 -4.22 -8.17
N ARG A 161 8.51 -3.23 -8.29
CA ARG A 161 8.46 -2.25 -9.39
C ARG A 161 9.24 -2.78 -10.60
N PRO A 162 8.57 -3.04 -11.73
CA PRO A 162 9.24 -3.61 -12.90
C PRO A 162 10.18 -2.62 -13.61
N HIS A 163 9.96 -1.31 -13.45
CA HIS A 163 10.79 -0.25 -14.02
C HIS A 163 11.83 0.31 -13.04
N ALA A 164 12.06 -0.34 -11.90
CA ALA A 164 12.96 0.20 -10.88
C ALA A 164 14.42 0.26 -11.37
N VAL A 165 15.06 1.41 -11.14
CA VAL A 165 16.49 1.62 -11.36
C VAL A 165 17.06 2.34 -10.14
N SER A 166 18.11 1.79 -9.52
CA SER A 166 18.81 2.44 -8.40
C SER A 166 19.82 3.48 -8.90
N SER A 167 20.29 4.33 -7.99
CA SER A 167 21.42 5.24 -8.25
C SER A 167 22.72 4.50 -8.60
N SER A 168 22.90 3.26 -8.13
CA SER A 168 24.03 2.38 -8.45
C SER A 168 23.83 1.58 -9.75
N GLY A 169 22.72 1.79 -10.46
CA GLY A 169 22.43 1.14 -11.74
C GLY A 169 21.86 -0.27 -11.61
N ALA A 170 21.41 -0.68 -10.43
CA ALA A 170 20.65 -1.90 -10.23
C ALA A 170 19.26 -1.79 -10.90
N ALA A 171 18.77 -2.84 -11.55
CA ALA A 171 17.59 -2.74 -12.42
C ALA A 171 16.56 -3.86 -12.22
N GLY A 172 15.29 -3.53 -12.48
CA GLY A 172 14.16 -4.46 -12.47
C GLY A 172 13.65 -4.81 -11.07
N ILE A 173 12.74 -5.79 -11.01
CA ILE A 173 12.09 -6.22 -9.76
C ILE A 173 13.11 -6.69 -8.72
N TRP A 174 14.14 -7.37 -9.19
CA TRP A 174 15.17 -8.01 -8.37
C TRP A 174 16.46 -7.20 -8.21
N GLN A 175 16.50 -5.98 -8.78
CA GLN A 175 17.61 -5.03 -8.67
C GLN A 175 18.98 -5.66 -8.97
N PHE A 176 19.13 -6.30 -10.12
CA PHE A 176 20.43 -6.77 -10.55
C PHE A 176 21.32 -5.59 -10.96
N ILE A 177 22.53 -5.50 -10.40
CA ILE A 177 23.61 -4.72 -11.02
C ILE A 177 24.10 -5.43 -12.30
N PRO A 178 24.71 -4.73 -13.27
CA PRO A 178 25.08 -5.32 -14.55
C PRO A 178 25.96 -6.58 -14.44
N SER A 179 27.02 -6.53 -13.63
CA SER A 179 27.97 -7.64 -13.46
C SER A 179 27.30 -8.90 -12.89
N THR A 180 26.45 -8.74 -11.87
CA THR A 180 25.69 -9.85 -11.29
C THR A 180 24.64 -10.38 -12.29
N GLY A 181 23.97 -9.49 -13.03
CA GLY A 181 23.04 -9.88 -14.08
C GLY A 181 23.71 -10.79 -15.13
N GLU A 182 24.88 -10.38 -15.63
CA GLU A 182 25.67 -11.17 -16.59
C GLU A 182 26.11 -12.52 -16.01
N LYS A 183 26.56 -12.56 -14.75
CA LYS A 183 26.89 -13.81 -14.02
C LYS A 183 25.72 -14.80 -13.98
N TYR A 184 24.49 -14.29 -13.93
CA TYR A 184 23.25 -15.09 -13.94
C TYR A 184 22.55 -15.12 -15.30
N GLY A 185 23.31 -14.90 -16.38
CA GLY A 185 22.87 -15.16 -17.75
C GLY A 185 21.96 -14.09 -18.36
N MET A 186 21.81 -12.92 -17.72
CA MET A 186 21.10 -11.77 -18.29
C MET A 186 22.04 -10.97 -19.21
N ARG A 187 21.63 -10.85 -20.47
CA ARG A 187 22.34 -10.05 -21.48
C ARG A 187 22.01 -8.57 -21.30
N ARG A 188 23.01 -7.73 -21.55
CA ARG A 188 22.88 -6.28 -21.54
C ARG A 188 23.62 -5.66 -22.72
N SER A 189 22.95 -4.77 -23.42
CA SER A 189 23.46 -3.94 -24.50
C SER A 189 22.64 -2.65 -24.55
N LYS A 190 22.89 -1.78 -25.55
CA LYS A 190 22.08 -0.56 -25.75
C LYS A 190 20.60 -0.88 -26.08
N VAL A 191 20.38 -2.00 -26.77
CA VAL A 191 19.07 -2.37 -27.35
C VAL A 191 18.35 -3.46 -26.55
N LEU A 192 18.97 -3.97 -25.48
CA LEU A 192 18.48 -5.10 -24.69
C LEU A 192 19.02 -5.00 -23.25
N ASP A 193 18.16 -5.12 -22.26
CA ASP A 193 18.56 -5.23 -20.84
C ASP A 193 17.66 -6.25 -20.12
N GLU A 194 18.11 -7.51 -20.09
CA GLU A 194 17.32 -8.63 -19.58
C GLU A 194 17.13 -8.61 -18.05
N ARG A 195 17.72 -7.64 -17.34
CA ARG A 195 17.43 -7.41 -15.92
C ARG A 195 16.00 -6.91 -15.69
N PHE A 196 15.39 -6.31 -16.72
CA PHE A 196 13.97 -5.93 -16.71
C PHE A 196 13.02 -7.06 -17.13
N ASP A 197 13.55 -8.20 -17.59
CA ASP A 197 12.73 -9.38 -17.88
C ASP A 197 12.40 -10.09 -16.56
N PHE A 198 11.17 -9.90 -16.07
CA PHE A 198 10.74 -10.44 -14.78
C PHE A 198 10.95 -11.96 -14.66
N LEU A 199 10.65 -12.74 -15.70
CA LEU A 199 10.78 -14.20 -15.61
C LEU A 199 12.25 -14.59 -15.54
N LYS A 200 13.09 -13.99 -16.38
CA LYS A 200 14.53 -14.28 -16.40
C LYS A 200 15.25 -13.81 -15.15
N ALA A 201 14.91 -12.61 -14.66
CA ALA A 201 15.44 -12.07 -13.42
C ALA A 201 15.00 -12.92 -12.20
N THR A 202 13.78 -13.46 -12.19
CA THR A 202 13.31 -14.35 -11.12
C THR A 202 14.15 -15.63 -11.09
N GLU A 203 14.39 -16.29 -12.23
CA GLU A 203 15.27 -17.45 -12.28
C GLU A 203 16.69 -17.14 -11.78
N GLY A 204 17.25 -16.02 -12.25
CA GLY A 204 18.57 -15.56 -11.82
C GLY A 204 18.65 -15.32 -10.32
N SER A 205 17.66 -14.64 -9.73
CA SER A 205 17.66 -14.29 -8.30
C SER A 205 17.51 -15.50 -7.41
N LEU A 206 16.60 -16.42 -7.76
CA LEU A 206 16.40 -17.63 -6.97
C LEU A 206 17.63 -18.54 -7.04
N THR A 207 18.27 -18.63 -8.21
CA THR A 207 19.54 -19.34 -8.36
C THR A 207 20.65 -18.68 -7.54
N TYR A 208 20.74 -17.34 -7.56
CA TYR A 208 21.73 -16.61 -6.78
C TYR A 208 21.54 -16.82 -5.27
N LEU A 209 20.32 -16.64 -4.75
CA LEU A 209 20.00 -16.85 -3.35
C LEU A 209 20.31 -18.28 -2.91
N LYS A 210 20.03 -19.27 -3.76
CA LYS A 210 20.40 -20.67 -3.50
C LYS A 210 21.91 -20.84 -3.37
N ASN A 211 22.70 -20.31 -4.31
CA ASN A 211 24.16 -20.38 -4.26
C ASN A 211 24.73 -19.69 -3.01
N LEU A 212 24.15 -18.54 -2.62
CA LEU A 212 24.54 -17.83 -1.40
C LEU A 212 24.21 -18.64 -0.15
N TYR A 213 23.07 -19.32 -0.12
CA TYR A 213 22.74 -20.22 0.99
C TYR A 213 23.69 -21.43 1.04
N GLU A 214 24.04 -22.02 -0.10
CA GLU A 214 25.02 -23.10 -0.17
C GLU A 214 26.41 -22.66 0.36
N GLU A 215 26.80 -21.40 0.11
CA GLU A 215 28.05 -20.84 0.64
C GLU A 215 27.98 -20.52 2.15
N PHE A 216 26.94 -19.83 2.59
CA PHE A 216 26.88 -19.28 3.95
C PHE A 216 26.18 -20.18 4.96
N GLY A 217 25.37 -21.14 4.51
CA GLY A 217 24.59 -22.05 5.36
C GLY A 217 23.52 -21.35 6.20
N SER A 218 23.20 -20.09 5.89
CA SER A 218 22.17 -19.31 6.56
C SER A 218 21.48 -18.36 5.58
N TRP A 219 20.16 -18.30 5.63
CA TRP A 219 19.33 -17.42 4.80
C TRP A 219 19.51 -15.96 5.14
N SER A 220 19.63 -15.60 6.43
CA SER A 220 19.93 -14.22 6.83
C SER A 220 21.28 -13.73 6.27
N LEU A 221 22.32 -14.57 6.30
CA LEU A 221 23.60 -14.26 5.64
C LEU A 221 23.49 -14.24 4.11
N ALA A 222 22.73 -15.17 3.52
CA ALA A 222 22.53 -15.21 2.06
C ALA A 222 21.82 -13.94 1.57
N MET A 223 20.80 -13.46 2.27
CA MET A 223 20.13 -12.20 1.96
C MET A 223 21.06 -10.99 2.15
N ALA A 224 21.85 -10.96 3.23
CA ALA A 224 22.85 -9.92 3.43
C ALA A 224 23.89 -9.90 2.30
N ALA A 225 24.32 -11.08 1.83
CA ALA A 225 25.25 -11.21 0.71
C ALA A 225 24.63 -10.81 -0.63
N TYR A 226 23.34 -11.06 -0.83
CA TYR A 226 22.62 -10.59 -2.01
C TYR A 226 22.65 -9.06 -2.10
N ASN A 227 22.44 -8.37 -0.97
CA ASN A 227 22.47 -6.91 -0.90
C ASN A 227 23.90 -6.32 -0.98
N ALA A 228 24.83 -6.87 -0.20
CA ALA A 228 26.14 -6.25 0.02
C ALA A 228 27.30 -6.86 -0.80
N GLY A 229 27.02 -7.97 -1.50
CA GLY A 229 27.97 -8.81 -2.21
C GLY A 229 28.61 -9.89 -1.34
N GLU A 230 28.75 -11.11 -1.89
CA GLU A 230 29.30 -12.28 -1.17
C GLU A 230 30.71 -12.04 -0.59
N ASN A 231 31.56 -11.31 -1.30
CA ASN A 231 32.94 -11.03 -0.88
C ASN A 231 33.00 -10.18 0.38
N ARG A 232 32.06 -9.24 0.55
CA ARG A 232 31.98 -8.41 1.76
C ARG A 232 31.58 -9.30 2.93
N ILE A 233 30.49 -10.05 2.81
CA ILE A 233 30.00 -10.90 3.89
C ILE A 233 31.05 -11.92 4.31
N ARG A 234 31.76 -12.55 3.36
CA ARG A 234 32.87 -13.45 3.65
C ARG A 234 33.96 -12.78 4.48
N ARG A 235 34.41 -11.59 4.05
CA ARG A 235 35.43 -10.81 4.76
C ARG A 235 34.99 -10.44 6.17
N GLU A 236 33.75 -9.99 6.35
CA GLU A 236 33.26 -9.57 7.67
C GLU A 236 33.09 -10.77 8.62
N ILE A 237 32.62 -11.92 8.13
CA ILE A 237 32.61 -13.17 8.89
C ILE A 237 34.03 -13.55 9.34
N ASP A 238 34.99 -13.49 8.42
CA ASP A 238 36.38 -13.88 8.70
C ASP A 238 37.06 -12.90 9.67
N PHE A 239 36.77 -11.61 9.57
CA PHE A 239 37.35 -10.59 10.43
C PHE A 239 36.74 -10.61 11.85
N GLN A 240 35.41 -10.63 11.93
CA GLN A 240 34.68 -10.51 13.20
C GLN A 240 34.47 -11.86 13.91
N LYS A 241 34.83 -12.98 13.26
CA LYS A 241 34.74 -14.35 13.81
C LYS A 241 33.33 -14.73 14.28
N THR A 242 32.31 -14.20 13.60
CA THR A 242 30.91 -14.54 13.84
C THR A 242 30.21 -14.89 12.53
N ARG A 243 29.27 -15.83 12.59
CA ARG A 243 28.42 -16.25 11.45
C ARG A 243 26.96 -15.88 11.65
N SER A 244 26.67 -15.03 12.63
CA SER A 244 25.32 -14.51 12.85
C SER A 244 25.19 -13.17 12.15
N TYR A 245 24.27 -13.07 11.19
CA TYR A 245 23.91 -11.79 10.57
C TYR A 245 23.60 -10.71 11.62
N PHE A 246 22.90 -11.08 12.69
CA PHE A 246 22.47 -10.17 13.75
C PHE A 246 23.62 -9.54 14.55
N TYR A 247 24.82 -10.11 14.46
CA TYR A 247 25.99 -9.69 15.24
C TYR A 247 27.17 -9.28 14.36
N LEU A 248 27.01 -9.24 13.04
CA LEU A 248 27.99 -8.68 12.13
C LEU A 248 27.80 -7.17 12.04
N ASP A 249 28.88 -6.42 12.25
CA ASP A 249 28.96 -5.01 11.88
C ASP A 249 29.03 -4.91 10.35
N LEU A 250 27.94 -4.39 9.75
CA LEU A 250 27.77 -4.27 8.31
C LEU A 250 27.39 -2.84 7.94
N PRO A 251 27.48 -2.45 6.66
CA PRO A 251 26.91 -1.18 6.23
C PRO A 251 25.44 -1.09 6.63
N MET A 252 25.00 0.07 7.13
CA MET A 252 23.65 0.30 7.65
C MET A 252 22.54 -0.16 6.68
N GLU A 253 22.75 -0.05 5.37
CA GLU A 253 21.81 -0.57 4.38
C GLU A 253 21.58 -2.08 4.53
N THR A 254 22.67 -2.84 4.65
CA THR A 254 22.69 -4.30 4.79
C THR A 254 22.24 -4.75 6.18
N GLU A 255 22.61 -4.04 7.24
CA GLU A 255 22.11 -4.32 8.61
C GLU A 255 20.60 -4.15 8.72
N ARG A 256 19.99 -3.31 7.87
CA ARG A 256 18.54 -3.12 7.84
C ARG A 256 17.84 -4.08 6.89
N TYR A 257 18.57 -4.67 5.95
CA TYR A 257 18.01 -5.37 4.80
C TYR A 257 17.17 -6.60 5.19
N VAL A 258 17.67 -7.47 6.05
CA VAL A 258 16.95 -8.69 6.45
C VAL A 258 15.74 -8.34 7.33
N TYR A 259 15.83 -7.30 8.17
CA TYR A 259 14.69 -6.79 8.93
C TYR A 259 13.59 -6.24 8.01
N LYS A 260 13.92 -5.51 6.94
CA LYS A 260 12.94 -5.04 5.95
C LYS A 260 12.18 -6.20 5.29
N ILE A 261 12.89 -7.29 4.96
CA ILE A 261 12.28 -8.51 4.39
C ILE A 261 11.34 -9.16 5.41
N ALA A 262 11.79 -9.31 6.66
CA ALA A 262 10.95 -9.86 7.73
C ALA A 262 9.71 -9.01 8.01
N VAL A 263 9.82 -7.69 8.01
CA VAL A 263 8.69 -6.77 8.20
C VAL A 263 7.71 -6.86 7.03
N ALA A 264 8.21 -6.92 5.79
CA ALA A 264 7.36 -7.15 4.62
C ALA A 264 6.59 -8.47 4.75
N LYS A 265 7.24 -9.55 5.20
CA LYS A 265 6.59 -10.83 5.51
C LYS A 265 5.51 -10.66 6.58
N ILE A 266 5.84 -10.06 7.72
CA ILE A 266 4.91 -9.88 8.85
C ILE A 266 3.64 -9.17 8.39
N ILE A 267 3.80 -8.07 7.66
CA ILE A 267 2.66 -7.23 7.22
C ILE A 267 1.87 -7.94 6.13
N LEU A 268 2.51 -8.46 5.08
CA LEU A 268 1.81 -9.01 3.92
C LEU A 268 1.21 -10.40 4.16
N SER A 269 1.68 -11.13 5.18
CA SER A 269 1.09 -12.42 5.56
C SER A 269 -0.24 -12.26 6.32
N ASP A 270 -0.47 -11.12 6.96
CA ASP A 270 -1.71 -10.81 7.67
C ASP A 270 -1.99 -9.29 7.67
N PRO A 271 -2.29 -8.70 6.49
CA PRO A 271 -2.45 -7.25 6.34
C PRO A 271 -3.61 -6.69 7.18
N GLY A 272 -4.63 -7.51 7.44
CA GLY A 272 -5.80 -7.13 8.23
C GLY A 272 -5.46 -6.80 9.69
N LYS A 273 -4.47 -7.48 10.29
CA LYS A 273 -3.97 -7.14 11.64
C LYS A 273 -3.40 -5.73 11.75
N PHE A 274 -2.98 -5.17 10.62
CA PHE A 274 -2.39 -3.83 10.54
C PHE A 274 -3.34 -2.82 9.89
N GLY A 275 -4.64 -3.16 9.77
CA GLY A 275 -5.67 -2.27 9.25
C GLY A 275 -5.66 -2.11 7.73
N PHE A 276 -4.98 -2.99 7.00
CA PHE A 276 -4.99 -2.99 5.53
C PHE A 276 -5.99 -4.01 5.00
N HIS A 277 -7.05 -3.49 4.38
CA HIS A 277 -8.08 -4.28 3.73
C HIS A 277 -8.19 -3.82 2.28
N LEU A 278 -8.07 -4.76 1.35
CA LEU A 278 -8.31 -4.54 -0.07
C LEU A 278 -9.28 -5.61 -0.55
N GLU A 279 -10.27 -5.20 -1.34
CA GLU A 279 -11.15 -6.11 -2.08
C GLU A 279 -10.42 -6.65 -3.32
N ASP A 280 -10.89 -7.78 -3.85
CA ASP A 280 -10.28 -8.43 -5.04
C ASP A 280 -10.19 -7.50 -6.26
N ARG A 281 -11.17 -6.59 -6.42
CA ARG A 281 -11.17 -5.59 -7.51
C ARG A 281 -10.15 -4.46 -7.32
N GLU A 282 -9.58 -4.33 -6.13
CA GLU A 282 -8.64 -3.24 -5.79
C GLU A 282 -7.17 -3.65 -5.95
N VAL A 283 -6.90 -4.96 -6.07
CA VAL A 283 -5.57 -5.53 -6.33
C VAL A 283 -5.31 -5.68 -7.82
N TYR A 284 -4.04 -5.81 -8.20
CA TYR A 284 -3.68 -5.98 -9.60
C TYR A 284 -3.81 -7.44 -10.02
N ASP A 285 -4.35 -7.66 -11.21
CA ASP A 285 -4.50 -9.01 -11.76
C ASP A 285 -3.15 -9.75 -11.80
N PRO A 286 -3.17 -11.07 -11.49
CA PRO A 286 -2.04 -11.96 -11.73
C PRO A 286 -1.45 -11.77 -13.13
N LEU A 287 -0.13 -11.90 -13.24
CA LEU A 287 0.54 -11.79 -14.53
C LEU A 287 0.08 -12.91 -15.48
N GLN A 288 -0.75 -12.54 -16.47
CA GLN A 288 -1.21 -13.44 -17.53
C GLN A 288 -0.44 -13.14 -18.81
N LEU A 289 0.51 -14.00 -19.16
CA LEU A 289 1.32 -13.85 -20.36
C LEU A 289 1.64 -15.20 -21.00
N GLU A 290 1.93 -15.15 -22.29
CA GLU A 290 2.49 -16.24 -23.07
C GLU A 290 3.92 -15.85 -23.47
N ARG A 291 4.91 -16.65 -23.09
CA ARG A 291 6.30 -16.41 -23.46
C ARG A 291 6.66 -17.19 -24.71
N VAL A 292 7.15 -16.51 -25.73
CA VAL A 292 7.66 -17.11 -26.97
C VAL A 292 9.16 -16.85 -27.11
N GLN A 293 9.86 -17.78 -27.76
CA GLN A 293 11.24 -17.61 -28.16
C GLN A 293 11.30 -17.48 -29.68
N ILE A 294 11.95 -16.42 -30.17
CA ILE A 294 12.11 -16.15 -31.58
C ILE A 294 13.58 -15.94 -31.93
N GLU A 295 13.95 -16.22 -33.17
CA GLU A 295 15.27 -15.90 -33.71
C GLU A 295 15.12 -14.91 -34.85
N LEU A 296 15.69 -13.71 -34.70
CA LEU A 296 15.61 -12.58 -35.62
C LEU A 296 16.88 -12.43 -36.47
N ARG A 297 16.74 -12.37 -37.80
CA ARG A 297 17.87 -12.01 -38.70
C ARG A 297 18.08 -10.49 -38.79
N GLN A 298 17.02 -9.74 -38.55
CA GLN A 298 17.00 -8.27 -38.57
C GLN A 298 16.07 -7.76 -37.46
N PRO A 299 16.22 -6.50 -37.01
CA PRO A 299 15.34 -5.93 -36.01
C PRO A 299 13.86 -5.96 -36.46
N LEU A 300 12.96 -6.34 -35.55
CA LEU A 300 11.52 -6.39 -35.77
C LEU A 300 10.83 -5.24 -35.01
N PRO A 301 10.16 -4.29 -35.67
CA PRO A 301 9.44 -3.22 -34.98
C PRO A 301 8.36 -3.77 -34.03
N LEU A 302 8.39 -3.33 -32.78
CA LEU A 302 7.44 -3.79 -31.75
C LEU A 302 6.00 -3.37 -32.09
N MET A 303 5.85 -2.27 -32.85
CA MET A 303 4.55 -1.82 -33.37
C MET A 303 3.94 -2.79 -34.38
N GLU A 304 4.74 -3.51 -35.17
CA GLU A 304 4.20 -4.54 -36.08
C GLU A 304 3.66 -5.73 -35.30
N VAL A 305 4.38 -6.14 -34.25
CA VAL A 305 3.90 -7.16 -33.31
C VAL A 305 2.58 -6.74 -32.67
N ALA A 306 2.50 -5.51 -32.14
CA ALA A 306 1.29 -4.98 -31.52
C ALA A 306 0.08 -5.02 -32.47
N ARG A 307 0.26 -4.55 -33.71
CA ARG A 307 -0.78 -4.60 -34.75
C ARG A 307 -1.20 -6.03 -35.08
N ALA A 308 -0.25 -6.94 -35.21
CA ALA A 308 -0.52 -8.33 -35.56
C ALA A 308 -1.36 -9.07 -34.49
N ILE A 309 -1.08 -8.82 -33.21
CA ILE A 309 -1.79 -9.48 -32.12
C ILE A 309 -3.07 -8.72 -31.69
N GLY A 310 -3.22 -7.47 -32.13
CA GLY A 310 -4.39 -6.64 -31.86
C GLY A 310 -4.35 -5.96 -30.50
N CYS A 311 -3.16 -5.58 -30.01
CA CYS A 311 -2.97 -4.86 -28.75
C CYS A 311 -2.44 -3.44 -29.00
N TYR A 312 -2.48 -2.59 -27.99
CA TYR A 312 -1.86 -1.27 -28.07
C TYR A 312 -0.33 -1.37 -27.81
N TYR A 313 0.45 -0.49 -28.42
CA TYR A 313 1.93 -0.52 -28.31
C TYR A 313 2.43 -0.48 -26.86
N LYS A 314 1.79 0.32 -26.01
CA LYS A 314 2.18 0.44 -24.60
C LYS A 314 2.01 -0.90 -23.86
N GLU A 315 1.03 -1.73 -24.20
CA GLU A 315 0.81 -3.04 -23.56
C GLU A 315 2.00 -3.96 -23.79
N ILE A 316 2.36 -4.14 -25.07
CA ILE A 316 3.47 -5.02 -25.44
C ILE A 316 4.81 -4.47 -24.91
N LYS A 317 4.97 -3.13 -24.87
CA LYS A 317 6.17 -2.49 -24.31
C LYS A 317 6.30 -2.72 -22.81
N GLU A 318 5.21 -2.59 -22.05
CA GLU A 318 5.20 -2.80 -20.60
C GLU A 318 5.41 -4.28 -20.22
N MET A 319 5.03 -5.22 -21.09
CA MET A 319 5.32 -6.65 -20.92
C MET A 319 6.77 -7.03 -21.26
N ASN A 320 7.47 -6.18 -22.02
CA ASN A 320 8.81 -6.44 -22.55
C ASN A 320 9.78 -5.29 -22.24
N LEU A 321 9.83 -4.88 -20.98
CA LEU A 321 10.71 -3.80 -20.51
C LEU A 321 12.21 -4.05 -20.76
N HIS A 322 12.60 -5.32 -20.98
CA HIS A 322 13.96 -5.67 -21.40
C HIS A 322 14.31 -5.20 -22.80
N LEU A 323 13.34 -4.76 -23.60
CA LEU A 323 13.55 -4.12 -24.89
C LEU A 323 13.39 -2.60 -24.70
N PRO A 324 14.46 -1.83 -24.44
CA PRO A 324 14.36 -0.38 -24.23
C PRO A 324 13.98 0.39 -25.50
N GLU A 325 14.32 -0.11 -26.68
CA GLU A 325 14.03 0.54 -27.96
C GLU A 325 12.66 0.15 -28.56
N GLU A 326 12.29 0.74 -29.69
CA GLU A 326 11.03 0.46 -30.39
C GLU A 326 11.08 -0.79 -31.27
N THR A 327 12.24 -1.46 -31.31
CA THR A 327 12.49 -2.67 -32.09
C THR A 327 12.97 -3.81 -31.22
N ILE A 328 12.62 -5.03 -31.61
CA ILE A 328 13.17 -6.27 -31.07
C ILE A 328 14.47 -6.54 -31.83
N PRO A 329 15.64 -6.60 -31.17
CA PRO A 329 16.93 -6.74 -31.86
C PRO A 329 17.13 -8.12 -32.49
N ALA A 330 18.04 -8.20 -33.46
CA ALA A 330 18.43 -9.46 -34.08
C ALA A 330 18.99 -10.49 -33.05
N GLY A 331 19.02 -11.76 -33.43
CA GLY A 331 19.42 -12.89 -32.61
C GLY A 331 18.24 -13.57 -31.90
N VAL A 332 18.56 -14.46 -30.96
CA VAL A 332 17.56 -15.17 -30.14
C VAL A 332 17.00 -14.22 -29.08
N GLN A 333 15.68 -14.05 -29.06
CA GLN A 333 14.97 -13.18 -28.14
C GLN A 333 13.78 -13.89 -27.50
N PHE A 334 13.48 -13.49 -26.28
CA PHE A 334 12.24 -13.86 -25.60
C PHE A 334 11.27 -12.69 -25.64
N LEU A 335 10.00 -12.99 -25.91
CA LEU A 335 8.93 -12.02 -25.96
C LEU A 335 7.77 -12.51 -25.09
N ASN A 336 7.28 -11.63 -24.23
CA ASN A 336 6.09 -11.84 -23.42
C ASN A 336 4.89 -11.22 -24.16
N LEU A 337 3.89 -12.04 -24.45
CA LEU A 337 2.67 -11.65 -25.16
C LEU A 337 1.47 -11.68 -24.20
N PRO A 338 0.42 -10.87 -24.43
CA PRO A 338 -0.85 -11.04 -23.73
C PRO A 338 -1.38 -12.47 -23.91
N SER A 339 -2.00 -13.03 -22.86
CA SER A 339 -2.55 -14.39 -22.94
C SER A 339 -3.58 -14.52 -24.06
N GLY A 340 -3.56 -15.65 -24.77
CA GLY A 340 -4.44 -15.92 -25.91
C GLY A 340 -4.00 -15.30 -27.23
N THR A 341 -2.81 -14.70 -27.31
CA THR A 341 -2.35 -14.00 -28.53
C THR A 341 -1.21 -14.67 -29.29
N SER A 342 -0.60 -15.73 -28.75
CA SER A 342 0.51 -16.44 -29.39
C SER A 342 0.19 -16.97 -30.79
N GLU A 343 -1.03 -17.47 -31.03
CA GLU A 343 -1.44 -17.97 -32.35
C GLU A 343 -1.39 -16.86 -33.41
N ARG A 344 -1.95 -15.68 -33.10
CA ARG A 344 -1.88 -14.51 -34.00
C ARG A 344 -0.45 -14.05 -34.22
N PHE A 345 0.35 -14.05 -33.15
CA PHE A 345 1.77 -13.73 -33.24
C PHE A 345 2.50 -14.67 -34.20
N TRP A 346 2.32 -15.98 -34.07
CA TRP A 346 2.99 -16.96 -34.94
C TRP A 346 2.51 -16.88 -36.39
N ASN A 347 1.23 -16.64 -36.62
CA ASN A 347 0.69 -16.39 -37.96
C ASN A 347 1.38 -15.17 -38.61
N PHE A 348 1.54 -14.07 -37.89
CA PHE A 348 2.30 -12.91 -38.36
C PHE A 348 3.79 -13.25 -38.57
N PHE A 349 4.44 -13.81 -37.56
CA PHE A 349 5.89 -14.02 -37.54
C PHE A 349 6.36 -14.96 -38.66
N ASN A 350 5.57 -16.00 -38.97
CA ASN A 350 5.87 -16.96 -40.03
C ASN A 350 5.79 -16.33 -41.44
N HIS A 351 5.01 -15.26 -41.62
CA HIS A 351 4.88 -14.54 -42.89
C HIS A 351 5.78 -13.31 -42.97
N TRP A 352 6.16 -12.74 -41.83
CA TRP A 352 7.00 -11.53 -41.74
C TRP A 352 8.37 -11.67 -42.44
N ARG A 353 8.87 -12.90 -42.63
CA ARG A 353 10.11 -13.18 -43.38
C ARG A 353 9.93 -13.90 -44.70
N ARG A 354 8.69 -14.13 -45.13
CA ARG A 354 8.41 -14.82 -46.39
C ARG A 354 8.31 -13.89 -47.60
N GLU A 355 8.51 -12.58 -47.44
CA GLU A 355 8.76 -11.70 -48.58
C GLU A 355 10.26 -11.69 -48.92
N PRO A 356 10.67 -12.29 -50.05
CA PRO A 356 12.04 -12.21 -50.53
C PRO A 356 12.31 -10.80 -51.06
N GLU A 357 13.57 -10.39 -50.94
CA GLU A 357 14.21 -9.35 -51.77
C GLU A 357 13.61 -9.35 -53.19
N GLY A 358 12.88 -8.30 -53.53
CA GLY A 358 12.05 -8.33 -54.73
C GLY A 358 11.34 -7.01 -55.03
N ARG A 359 12.08 -5.90 -55.07
CA ARG A 359 11.90 -4.81 -56.05
C ARG A 359 13.08 -3.85 -56.05
#